data_AF-A0A0Q7U188-F1
#
_entry.id   AF-A0A0Q7U188-F1
#
_cell.length_a   1.000
_cell.length_b   1.000
_cell.length_c   1.000
_cell.angle_alpha   90.00
_cell.angle_beta   90.00
_cell.angle_gamma   90.00
#
_symmetry.space_group_name_H-M   'P 1'
#
loop_
_entity.id
_entity.type
_entity.pdbx_description
1 polymer ?
#
loop_
_entity_poly.entity_id
_entity_poly.type
_entity_poly.pdbx_seq_one_letter_code
_entity_poly.pdbx_strand_id
1 'polypeptide(L)'
;MRLVKLAAEPRPVGDSVSAAIGRAAKRLDWSYARAGDIWYGEARRIDWREMDALRAIEQERDHAAERAEQRRHMQQLHALRAKLQFNDPDFHAADIDAISWLLDHHR
;
A
#
# COMPACT_ATOMS: atom_id res chain seq x y z
N MET A 1 3.91 7.11 20.04
CA MET A 1 3.18 5.94 19.47
C MET A 1 3.57 5.72 18.00
N ARG A 2 3.55 4.49 17.44
CA ARG A 2 3.97 4.21 16.03
C ARG A 2 2.93 4.61 14.98
N LEU A 3 1.64 4.32 15.20
CA LEU A 3 0.58 4.53 14.20
C LEU A 3 0.37 6.01 13.82
N VAL A 4 0.47 6.93 14.79
CA VAL A 4 0.35 8.38 14.49
C VAL A 4 1.48 8.89 13.59
N LYS A 5 2.68 8.30 13.71
CA LYS A 5 3.81 8.62 12.83
C LYS A 5 3.55 8.14 11.41
N LEU A 6 2.85 7.02 11.27
CA LEU A 6 2.45 6.50 9.96
C LEU A 6 1.50 7.46 9.24
N ALA A 7 0.56 8.07 9.95
CA ALA A 7 -0.37 9.05 9.41
C ALA A 7 0.31 10.35 8.92
N ALA A 8 1.55 10.62 9.33
CA ALA A 8 2.32 11.77 8.88
C ALA A 8 3.11 11.54 7.58
N GLU A 9 3.16 10.29 7.09
CA GLU A 9 3.88 9.94 5.87
C GLU A 9 3.12 10.41 4.61
N PRO A 10 3.82 10.80 3.53
CA PRO A 10 5.28 10.84 3.41
C PRO A 10 5.92 12.03 4.15
N ARG A 11 7.09 11.80 4.74
CA ARG A 11 7.92 12.83 5.39
C ARG A 11 9.16 13.16 4.55
N PRO A 12 9.17 14.29 3.83
CA PRO A 12 10.34 14.71 3.08
C PRO A 12 11.58 14.86 3.97
N VAL A 13 12.78 14.67 3.40
CA VAL A 13 14.03 14.96 4.12
C VAL A 13 14.07 16.44 4.47
N GLY A 14 14.43 16.76 5.73
CA GLY A 14 14.42 18.14 6.25
C GLY A 14 13.05 18.61 6.76
N ASP A 15 12.03 17.76 6.70
CA ASP A 15 10.69 18.09 7.20
C ASP A 15 10.67 18.21 8.74
N SER A 16 10.06 19.29 9.23
CA SER A 16 9.98 19.56 10.67
C SER A 16 9.00 18.60 11.36
N VAL A 17 9.25 18.31 12.64
CA VAL A 17 8.33 17.50 13.45
C VAL A 17 6.94 18.16 13.55
N SER A 18 6.89 19.50 13.62
CA SER A 18 5.63 20.26 13.62
C SER A 18 4.84 20.04 12.31
N ALA A 19 5.50 20.07 11.16
CA ALA A 19 4.86 19.79 9.88
C ALA A 19 4.34 18.34 9.81
N ALA A 20 5.10 17.37 10.35
CA ALA A 20 4.67 15.98 10.44
C ALA A 20 3.43 15.81 11.33
N ILE A 21 3.40 16.42 12.52
CA ILE A 21 2.23 16.41 13.41
C ILE A 21 1.03 17.06 12.72
N GLY A 22 1.24 18.20 12.04
CA GLY A 22 0.19 18.88 11.29
C GLY A 22 -0.40 18.03 10.16
N ARG A 23 0.41 17.23 9.47
CA ARG A 23 -0.10 16.27 8.47
C ARG A 23 -0.88 15.13 9.10
N ALA A 24 -0.36 14.53 10.19
CA ALA A 24 -1.09 13.49 10.92
C ALA A 24 -2.44 14.00 11.42
N ALA A 25 -2.47 15.21 12.01
CA ALA A 25 -3.68 15.86 12.48
C ALA A 25 -4.72 16.02 11.35
N LYS A 26 -4.30 16.55 10.20
CA LYS A 26 -5.19 16.69 9.03
C LYS A 26 -5.69 15.34 8.51
N ARG A 27 -4.83 14.31 8.49
CA ARG A 27 -5.19 12.99 7.95
C ARG A 27 -6.15 12.22 8.87
N LEU A 28 -6.03 12.43 10.17
CA LEU A 28 -6.86 11.78 11.20
C LEU A 28 -8.09 12.63 11.60
N ASP A 29 -8.24 13.82 11.02
CA ASP A 29 -9.26 14.82 11.39
C ASP A 29 -9.23 15.20 12.89
N TRP A 30 -8.02 15.39 13.41
CA TRP A 30 -7.77 15.76 14.82
C TRP A 30 -7.23 17.17 14.94
N SER A 31 -7.34 17.74 16.14
CA SER A 31 -6.62 18.97 16.46
C SER A 31 -5.11 18.73 16.48
N TYR A 32 -4.33 19.77 16.15
CA TYR A 32 -2.86 19.70 16.21
C TYR A 32 -2.37 19.29 17.61
N ALA A 33 -2.95 19.88 18.67
CA ALA A 33 -2.62 19.54 20.06
C ALA A 33 -2.87 18.06 20.34
N ARG A 34 -4.03 17.52 19.94
CA ARG A 34 -4.37 16.12 20.16
C ARG A 34 -3.43 15.16 19.44
N ALA A 35 -3.12 15.46 18.18
CA ALA A 35 -2.13 14.69 17.42
C ALA A 35 -0.74 14.77 18.08
N GLY A 36 -0.36 15.93 18.60
CA GLY A 36 0.89 16.15 19.36
C GLY A 36 0.97 15.32 20.64
N ASP A 37 -0.09 15.33 21.47
CA ASP A 37 -0.14 14.55 22.70
C ASP A 37 0.08 13.05 22.42
N ILE A 38 -0.57 12.53 21.38
CA ILE A 38 -0.43 11.12 20.98
C ILE A 38 0.95 10.85 20.33
N TRP A 39 1.48 11.83 19.61
CA TRP A 39 2.81 11.76 18.98
C TRP A 39 3.91 11.58 20.01
N TYR A 40 3.93 12.45 21.03
CA TYR A 40 4.92 12.42 22.11
C TYR A 40 4.61 11.37 23.19
N GLY A 41 3.41 10.79 23.18
CA GLY A 41 3.00 9.79 24.17
C GLY A 41 2.51 10.40 25.49
N GLU A 42 2.12 11.67 25.46
CA GLU A 42 1.57 12.44 26.58
C GLU A 42 0.05 12.24 26.73
N ALA A 43 -0.61 11.67 25.71
CA ALA A 43 -2.03 11.34 25.75
C ALA A 43 -2.32 10.29 26.84
N ARG A 44 -2.96 10.72 27.93
CA ARG A 44 -3.35 9.85 29.06
C ARG A 44 -4.37 8.76 28.70
N ARG A 45 -5.19 9.01 27.68
CA ARG A 45 -6.22 8.10 27.16
C ARG A 45 -6.31 8.26 25.66
N ILE A 46 -6.57 7.17 24.96
CA ILE A 46 -6.91 7.12 23.53
C ILE A 46 -8.24 6.39 23.44
N ASP A 47 -9.25 7.03 22.87
CA ASP A 47 -10.57 6.43 22.73
C ASP A 47 -10.60 5.40 21.59
N TRP A 48 -11.68 4.63 21.51
CA TRP A 48 -11.83 3.59 20.50
C TRP A 48 -11.93 4.16 19.07
N ARG A 49 -12.53 5.34 18.87
CA ARG A 49 -12.65 5.98 17.55
C ARG A 49 -11.29 6.44 17.06
N GLU A 50 -10.47 6.97 17.96
CA GLU A 50 -9.11 7.38 17.65
C GLU A 50 -8.25 6.19 17.28
N MET A 51 -8.37 5.09 18.02
CA MET A 51 -7.68 3.84 17.70
C MET A 51 -8.13 3.25 16.35
N ASP A 52 -9.44 3.29 16.05
CA ASP A 52 -9.98 2.81 14.78
C ASP A 52 -9.51 3.69 13.61
N ALA A 53 -9.48 5.01 13.76
CA ALA A 53 -8.94 5.93 12.76
C ALA A 53 -7.46 5.62 12.47
N LEU A 54 -6.66 5.37 13.50
CA LEU A 54 -5.25 5.00 13.35
C LEU A 54 -5.07 3.66 12.61
N ARG A 55 -5.89 2.66 12.93
CA ARG A 55 -5.86 1.35 12.26
C ARG A 55 -6.30 1.45 10.80
N ALA A 56 -7.29 2.27 10.50
CA ALA A 56 -7.75 2.49 9.14
C ALA A 56 -6.62 3.04 8.23
N ILE A 57 -5.78 3.94 8.75
CA ILE A 57 -4.62 4.45 8.01
C ILE A 57 -3.58 3.36 7.74
N GLU A 58 -3.33 2.48 8.70
CA GLU A 58 -2.40 1.34 8.50
C GLU A 58 -2.93 0.38 7.43
N GLN A 59 -4.21 0.01 7.51
CA GLN A 59 -4.88 -0.83 6.53
C GLN A 59 -4.87 -0.21 5.12
N GLU A 60 -5.18 1.09 5.01
CA GLU A 60 -5.17 1.81 3.73
C GLU A 60 -3.79 1.72 3.07
N ARG A 61 -2.72 1.87 3.86
CA ARG A 61 -1.34 1.80 3.38
C ARG A 61 -0.97 0.39 2.95
N ASP A 62 -1.31 -0.62 3.74
CA ASP A 62 -0.98 -2.00 3.41
C ASP A 62 -1.70 -2.43 2.13
N HIS A 63 -2.99 -2.08 1.98
CA HIS A 63 -3.71 -2.28 0.72
C HIS A 63 -3.13 -1.47 -0.44
N ALA A 64 -2.61 -0.26 -0.20
CA ALA A 64 -1.94 0.50 -1.25
C ALA A 64 -0.65 -0.17 -1.72
N ALA A 65 0.10 -0.80 -0.81
CA ALA A 65 1.30 -1.57 -1.12
C ALA A 65 0.96 -2.83 -1.93
N GLU A 66 -0.05 -3.60 -1.51
CA GLU A 66 -0.57 -4.76 -2.25
C GLU A 66 -0.98 -4.38 -3.68
N ARG A 67 -1.76 -3.30 -3.84
CA ARG A 67 -2.16 -2.79 -5.16
C ARG A 67 -0.95 -2.38 -6.01
N ALA A 68 0.09 -1.82 -5.41
CA ALA A 68 1.30 -1.43 -6.14
C ALA A 68 2.10 -2.64 -6.60
N GLU A 69 2.22 -3.67 -5.77
CA GLU A 69 2.86 -4.94 -6.12
C GLU A 69 2.09 -5.66 -7.22
N GLN A 70 0.77 -5.76 -7.10
CA GLN A 70 -0.08 -6.35 -8.13
C GLN A 70 0.08 -5.65 -9.48
N ARG A 71 0.15 -4.31 -9.50
CA ARG A 71 0.44 -3.55 -10.73
C ARG A 71 1.82 -3.88 -11.32
N ARG A 72 2.85 -4.04 -10.49
CA ARG A 72 4.20 -4.41 -10.96
C ARG A 72 4.21 -5.81 -11.58
N HIS A 73 3.57 -6.79 -10.93
CA HIS A 73 3.46 -8.14 -11.47
C HIS A 73 2.72 -8.15 -12.80
N MET A 74 1.61 -7.41 -12.92
CA MET A 74 0.88 -7.27 -14.18
C MET A 74 1.75 -6.65 -15.28
N GLN A 75 2.51 -5.59 -14.98
CA GLN A 75 3.44 -4.98 -15.94
C GLN A 75 4.53 -5.95 -16.40
N GLN A 76 5.07 -6.75 -15.49
CA GLN A 76 6.06 -7.78 -15.82
C GLN A 76 5.48 -8.87 -16.72
N LEU A 77 4.27 -9.36 -16.41
CA LEU A 77 3.58 -10.35 -17.25
C LEU A 77 3.32 -9.80 -18.66
N HIS A 78 2.85 -8.56 -18.78
CA HIS A 78 2.66 -7.90 -20.06
C HIS A 78 3.98 -7.74 -20.84
N ALA A 79 5.06 -7.33 -20.17
CA ALA A 79 6.37 -7.20 -20.79
C ALA A 79 6.92 -8.55 -21.26
N LEU A 80 6.77 -9.61 -20.46
CA LEU A 80 7.20 -10.95 -20.83
C LEU A 80 6.41 -11.49 -22.01
N ARG A 81 5.08 -11.32 -21.99
CA ARG A 81 4.21 -11.68 -23.12
C ARG A 81 4.64 -10.98 -24.41
N ALA A 82 4.91 -9.68 -24.35
CA ALA A 82 5.36 -8.92 -25.53
C ALA A 82 6.72 -9.43 -26.04
N LYS A 83 7.67 -9.76 -25.16
CA LYS A 83 8.96 -10.33 -25.55
C LYS A 83 8.83 -11.71 -26.20
N LEU A 84 7.95 -12.56 -25.67
CA LEU A 84 7.69 -13.88 -26.24
C LEU A 84 7.08 -13.76 -27.64
N GLN A 85 6.04 -12.92 -27.80
CA GLN A 85 5.42 -12.66 -29.11
C GLN A 85 6.38 -12.04 -30.12
N PHE A 86 7.35 -11.25 -29.66
CA PHE A 86 8.36 -10.65 -30.54
C PHE A 86 9.44 -11.65 -30.99
N ASN A 87 9.87 -12.54 -30.09
CA ASN A 87 10.95 -13.50 -30.37
C ASN A 87 10.49 -14.78 -31.07
N ASP A 88 9.21 -15.13 -30.95
CA ASP A 88 8.61 -16.30 -31.59
C ASP A 88 7.26 -15.90 -32.23
N PRO A 89 7.25 -15.56 -33.52
CA PRO A 89 6.04 -15.19 -34.25
C PRO A 89 5.00 -16.31 -34.32
N ASP A 90 5.44 -17.57 -34.18
CA ASP A 90 4.61 -18.78 -34.20
C ASP A 90 4.18 -19.21 -32.79
N PHE A 91 4.55 -18.45 -31.74
CA PHE A 91 4.02 -18.66 -30.39
C PHE A 91 2.53 -18.28 -30.37
N HIS A 92 1.69 -19.26 -30.66
CA HIS A 92 0.26 -19.07 -30.80
C HIS A 92 -0.41 -19.14 -29.42
N ALA A 93 -1.42 -18.30 -29.18
CA ALA A 93 -2.21 -18.35 -27.95
C ALA A 93 -2.80 -19.75 -27.68
N ALA A 94 -2.98 -20.55 -28.73
CA ALA A 94 -3.39 -21.95 -28.69
C ALA A 94 -2.44 -22.86 -27.89
N ASP A 95 -1.13 -22.57 -27.84
CA ASP A 95 -0.17 -23.39 -27.08
C ASP A 95 -0.33 -23.18 -25.56
N ILE A 96 -0.66 -21.95 -25.13
CA ILE A 96 -0.99 -21.66 -23.73
C ILE A 96 -2.30 -22.35 -23.35
N ASP A 97 -3.31 -22.28 -24.22
CA ASP A 97 -4.61 -22.93 -23.97
C ASP A 97 -4.47 -24.45 -23.91
N ALA A 98 -3.62 -25.05 -24.76
CA ALA A 98 -3.32 -26.48 -24.73
C ALA A 98 -2.63 -26.91 -23.43
N ILE A 99 -1.68 -26.11 -22.92
CA ILE A 99 -1.00 -26.37 -21.64
C ILE A 99 -1.98 -26.21 -20.47
N SER A 100 -2.85 -25.20 -20.49
CA SER A 100 -3.87 -25.00 -19.46
C SER A 100 -4.84 -26.18 -19.40
N TRP A 101 -5.32 -26.65 -20.56
CA TRP A 101 -6.20 -27.81 -20.65
C TRP A 101 -5.53 -29.09 -20.10
N LEU A 102 -4.25 -29.31 -20.41
CA LEU A 102 -3.47 -30.46 -19.92
C LEU A 102 -3.28 -30.44 -18.39
N LEU A 103 -3.05 -29.26 -17.81
CA LEU A 103 -2.90 -29.10 -16.36
C LEU A 103 -4.22 -29.30 -15.60
N ASP A 104 -5.36 -28.92 -16.19
CA ASP A 104 -6.69 -29.08 -15.59
C ASP A 104 -7.22 -30.53 -15.67
N HIS A 105 -6.74 -31.36 -16.60
CA HIS A 105 -7.24 -32.73 -16.85
C HIS A 105 -6.34 -33.85 -16.29
N HIS A 106 -5.20 -33.51 -15.67
CA HIS A 106 -4.27 -34.48 -15.06
C HIS A 106 -4.25 -34.43 -13.51
N ARG A 107 -5.32 -33.92 -12.89
CA ARG A 107 -5.56 -33.97 -11.44
C ARG A 107 -6.56 -35.05 -11.07
#